data_AF-A0A9E4CF92-F1
#
_entry.id   AF-A0A9E4CF92-F1
#
_cell.length_a   1.000
_cell.length_b   1.000
_cell.length_c   1.000
_cell.angle_alpha   90.00
_cell.angle_beta   90.00
_cell.angle_gamma   90.00
#
_symmetry.space_group_name_H-M   'P 1'
#
loop_
_entity.id
_entity.type
_entity.pdbx_description
1 polymer ?
#
loop_
_entity_poly.entity_id
_entity_poly.type
_entity_poly.pdbx_seq_one_letter_code
_entity_poly.pdbx_strand_id
1 'polypeptide(L)'
;TFFLFLLASMAAGAFVAYAQPPDTEDQSFHLFLPLITGGSTTSNDVDLVDADPSLTDETFVEAEFSADTATVHAAVTTTALRPTSYRTTRGADGGQPVTNLHIQDQSGTQNDWNKYIEFLTPGSNKYIGYRSYTLPTTIDPAAITAIQVQANYLGPDKAYQTWTWTIYNWSTRKWVKIGNNAGAPSWRWQPFTFTVGGTLRDYVKSNTREIRVRLQSNNTRDNMDLDYEALLITANGAPVITPTATATASPTRTPTKQPTPTLTPTPTTPATGWWKPTPGTSWQIQLQGTIDTSFNVQLYVIDLFDTPPATIQQLHGQGRKVVCYFSAGSYEDWRPDANQFPAAVLGNLLDGWPGERWLDISNLNALGPIMEARMELAVSKGCDGVDPDNVDGYTNNTGFPLTAQQQLTYNRWLAQQAHARGLAIGLKNDLDQIGQLVNDFDWALNEQCFQYNECETLLPFVQAGKPVFGIEYSGNENVFCPQANGWNFDFLKKRLDLMAWRYACRP
;
A
#
# COMPACT_ATOMS: atom_id res chain seq x y z
N THR A 1 8.65 34.54 13.07
CA THR A 1 9.48 33.59 12.30
C THR A 1 8.98 33.35 10.88
N PHE A 2 7.69 33.58 10.58
CA PHE A 2 7.14 33.54 9.21
C PHE A 2 7.56 34.73 8.32
N PHE A 3 7.88 35.89 8.92
CA PHE A 3 8.30 37.10 8.19
C PHE A 3 9.70 37.01 7.53
N LEU A 4 10.57 36.09 7.98
CA LEU A 4 11.91 35.92 7.38
C LEU A 4 11.90 35.05 6.12
N PHE A 5 10.88 34.23 5.90
CA PHE A 5 10.81 33.34 4.73
C PHE A 5 10.25 34.04 3.49
N LEU A 6 9.39 35.06 3.66
CA LEU A 6 8.83 35.82 2.54
C LEU A 6 9.87 36.73 1.86
N LEU A 7 10.80 37.29 2.64
CA LEU A 7 11.90 38.12 2.10
C LEU A 7 12.94 37.32 1.31
N ALA A 8 13.06 36.01 1.53
CA ALA A 8 14.06 35.18 0.85
C ALA A 8 13.64 34.75 -0.57
N SER A 9 12.35 34.84 -0.92
CA SER A 9 11.84 34.45 -2.25
C SER A 9 11.57 35.64 -3.20
N MET A 10 11.85 36.88 -2.76
CA MET A 10 11.66 38.10 -3.57
C MET A 10 12.97 38.78 -3.99
N ALA A 11 14.12 38.10 -3.89
CA ALA A 11 15.40 38.60 -4.38
C ALA A 11 15.68 38.27 -5.86
N ALA A 12 14.65 38.07 -6.67
CA ALA A 12 14.75 37.84 -8.11
C ALA A 12 13.65 38.61 -8.87
N GLY A 13 13.72 39.94 -8.86
CA GLY A 13 12.83 40.81 -9.64
C GLY A 13 12.56 42.13 -8.92
N ALA A 14 13.05 43.22 -9.48
CA ALA A 14 12.98 44.56 -8.90
C ALA A 14 11.54 45.06 -8.73
N PHE A 15 11.08 45.16 -7.48
CA PHE A 15 9.92 45.99 -7.10
C PHE A 15 10.21 46.63 -5.73
N VAL A 16 10.11 47.96 -5.67
CA VAL A 16 10.18 48.71 -4.40
C VAL A 16 8.75 48.93 -3.93
N ALA A 17 8.34 48.25 -2.87
CA ALA A 17 7.08 48.51 -2.18
C ALA A 17 7.33 49.50 -1.03
N TYR A 18 6.52 50.57 -0.97
CA TYR A 18 6.53 51.51 0.15
C TYR A 18 5.41 51.10 1.12
N ALA A 19 5.75 50.82 2.38
CA ALA A 19 4.78 50.51 3.43
C ALA A 19 4.70 51.68 4.42
N GLN A 20 3.49 52.21 4.65
CA GLN A 20 3.21 53.11 5.78
C GLN A 20 2.87 52.27 7.03
N PRO A 21 3.22 52.72 8.25
CA PRO A 21 2.85 52.03 9.48
C PRO A 21 1.33 52.17 9.77
N PRO A 22 0.71 51.19 10.45
CA PRO A 22 -0.74 51.12 10.65
C PRO A 22 -1.26 52.18 11.62
N ASP A 23 -2.40 52.79 11.30
CA ASP A 23 -3.20 53.57 12.25
C ASP A 23 -3.96 52.64 13.20
N THR A 24 -4.14 53.07 14.45
CA THR A 24 -4.44 52.20 15.60
C THR A 24 -5.85 51.63 15.71
N GLU A 25 -6.68 51.67 14.68
CA GLU A 25 -8.03 51.04 14.72
C GLU A 25 -8.38 50.15 13.53
N ASP A 26 -7.50 49.96 12.53
CA ASP A 26 -7.77 48.99 11.46
C ASP A 26 -6.48 48.35 10.93
N GLN A 27 -6.42 47.02 10.89
CA GLN A 27 -5.23 46.27 10.44
C GLN A 27 -5.27 45.98 8.94
N SER A 28 -5.43 47.02 8.13
CA SER A 28 -5.37 46.95 6.67
C SER A 28 -4.08 47.57 6.14
N PHE A 29 -3.42 46.87 5.20
CA PHE A 29 -2.24 47.35 4.48
C PHE A 29 -2.60 47.60 3.02
N HIS A 30 -2.32 48.79 2.50
CA HIS A 30 -2.56 49.15 1.10
C HIS A 30 -1.30 48.92 0.26
N LEU A 31 -1.43 48.15 -0.84
CA LEU A 31 -0.39 47.96 -1.85
C LEU A 31 -0.90 48.50 -3.19
N PHE A 32 -0.21 49.50 -3.75
CA PHE A 32 -0.55 50.08 -5.05
C PHE A 32 0.29 49.42 -6.16
N LEU A 33 -0.36 48.87 -7.19
CA LEU A 33 0.28 48.33 -8.39
C LEU A 33 -0.36 48.96 -9.66
N PRO A 34 0.43 49.40 -10.65
CA PRO A 34 -0.12 49.99 -11.87
C PRO A 34 -0.64 48.92 -12.85
N LEU A 35 -1.74 49.23 -13.56
CA LEU A 35 -2.29 48.42 -14.65
C LEU A 35 -1.35 48.44 -15.87
N ILE A 36 -0.90 47.27 -16.34
CA ILE A 36 -0.29 47.12 -17.66
C ILE A 36 -1.28 46.35 -18.55
N THR A 37 -1.83 47.02 -19.57
CA THR A 37 -2.54 46.36 -20.68
C THR A 37 -1.53 46.03 -21.79
N GLY A 38 -1.75 44.91 -22.46
CA GLY A 38 -0.70 44.10 -23.08
C GLY A 38 0.04 44.67 -24.29
N GLY A 39 1.24 44.12 -24.52
CA GLY A 39 2.01 44.30 -25.75
C GLY A 39 3.40 43.66 -25.64
N SER A 40 3.66 42.59 -26.40
CA SER A 40 4.99 41.99 -26.49
C SER A 40 5.97 42.92 -27.21
N THR A 41 7.07 43.30 -26.57
CA THR A 41 8.32 43.65 -27.27
C THR A 41 9.53 43.34 -26.39
N THR A 42 10.56 42.79 -27.03
CA THR A 42 11.89 42.52 -26.50
C THR A 42 12.74 43.80 -26.60
N SER A 43 13.14 44.41 -25.49
CA SER A 43 14.32 45.28 -25.40
C SER A 43 14.58 45.66 -23.94
N ASN A 44 15.80 45.45 -23.46
CA ASN A 44 16.31 46.02 -22.21
C ASN A 44 16.64 47.48 -22.47
N ASP A 45 15.77 48.41 -22.07
CA ASP A 45 16.12 49.76 -21.62
C ASP A 45 14.83 50.47 -21.20
N VAL A 46 14.79 50.99 -19.97
CA VAL A 46 13.72 51.89 -19.51
C VAL A 46 14.38 53.05 -18.78
N ASP A 47 14.35 54.21 -19.42
CA ASP A 47 14.62 55.52 -18.83
C ASP A 47 13.57 55.86 -17.77
N LEU A 48 14.01 56.51 -16.70
CA LEU A 48 13.16 57.05 -15.63
C LEU A 48 12.29 58.18 -16.19
N VAL A 49 10.97 58.02 -16.18
CA VAL A 49 10.01 59.10 -16.45
C VAL A 49 9.36 59.53 -15.14
N ASP A 50 9.46 60.83 -14.83
CA ASP A 50 8.82 61.48 -13.69
C ASP A 50 7.28 61.33 -13.72
N ALA A 51 6.68 61.22 -12.53
CA ALA A 51 5.25 61.06 -12.35
C ALA A 51 4.46 62.35 -12.66
N ASP A 52 3.41 62.23 -13.46
CA ASP A 52 2.46 63.29 -13.83
C ASP A 52 1.49 63.59 -12.66
N PRO A 53 1.42 64.83 -12.14
CA PRO A 53 0.60 65.17 -10.99
C PRO A 53 -0.90 65.34 -11.27
N SER A 54 -1.44 64.91 -12.43
CA SER A 54 -2.86 65.12 -12.78
C SER A 54 -3.80 63.91 -12.65
N LEU A 55 -3.44 62.83 -11.96
CA LEU A 55 -4.34 61.68 -11.75
C LEU A 55 -5.18 61.84 -10.47
N THR A 56 -6.49 62.00 -10.64
CA THR A 56 -7.48 62.08 -9.55
C THR A 56 -8.05 60.70 -9.18
N ASP A 57 -8.60 60.62 -7.96
CA ASP A 57 -9.01 59.45 -7.14
C ASP A 57 -10.00 58.44 -7.76
N GLU A 58 -10.40 58.58 -9.04
CA GLU A 58 -11.42 57.72 -9.68
C GLU A 58 -10.85 56.55 -10.50
N THR A 59 -9.58 56.18 -10.32
CA THR A 59 -8.94 55.07 -11.08
C THR A 59 -8.46 53.88 -10.24
N PHE A 60 -8.78 53.84 -8.95
CA PHE A 60 -8.40 52.73 -8.06
C PHE A 60 -9.61 51.83 -7.75
N VAL A 61 -9.42 50.51 -7.91
CA VAL A 61 -10.36 49.49 -7.43
C VAL A 61 -9.85 49.01 -6.08
N GLU A 62 -10.58 49.28 -4.99
CA GLU A 62 -10.30 48.67 -3.70
C GLU A 62 -10.61 47.17 -3.76
N ALA A 63 -9.61 46.34 -3.52
CA ALA A 63 -9.78 44.92 -3.28
C ALA A 63 -9.37 44.63 -1.83
N GLU A 64 -10.35 44.41 -0.96
CA GLU A 64 -10.11 43.86 0.38
C GLU A 64 -9.65 42.41 0.26
N PHE A 65 -8.39 42.12 0.63
CA PHE A 65 -7.93 40.75 0.84
C PHE A 65 -8.09 40.40 2.32
N SER A 66 -9.07 39.56 2.64
CA SER A 66 -9.11 38.88 3.93
C SER A 66 -8.00 37.83 3.97
N ALA A 67 -7.06 37.98 4.90
CA ALA A 67 -6.05 36.97 5.19
C ALA A 67 -6.70 35.78 5.92
N ASP A 68 -7.37 34.92 5.15
CA ASP A 68 -7.83 33.63 5.68
C ASP A 68 -6.59 32.75 5.91
N THR A 69 -6.24 32.60 7.18
CA THR A 69 -5.13 31.75 7.61
C THR A 69 -5.41 30.30 7.22
N ALA A 70 -4.76 29.81 6.17
CA ALA A 70 -4.80 28.39 5.83
C ALA A 70 -4.22 27.57 6.98
N THR A 71 -5.05 26.77 7.64
CA THR A 71 -4.60 25.76 8.61
C THR A 71 -3.94 24.61 7.86
N VAL A 72 -2.60 24.57 7.89
CA VAL A 72 -1.82 23.43 7.42
C VAL A 72 -1.98 22.28 8.39
N HIS A 73 -2.80 21.29 8.04
CA HIS A 73 -2.85 20.02 8.76
C HIS A 73 -1.87 19.03 8.13
N ALA A 74 -0.78 18.71 8.85
CA ALA A 74 0.10 17.62 8.45
C ALA A 74 -0.60 16.29 8.76
N ALA A 75 -0.85 15.46 7.75
CA ALA A 75 -1.42 14.12 7.95
C ALA A 75 -0.40 13.26 8.72
N VAL A 76 -0.77 12.67 9.85
CA VAL A 76 0.12 11.75 10.58
C VAL A 76 -0.15 10.34 10.11
N THR A 77 0.87 9.65 9.61
CA THR A 77 0.76 8.27 9.11
C THR A 77 1.63 7.33 9.92
N THR A 78 1.12 6.15 10.24
CA THR A 78 1.90 5.07 10.87
C THR A 78 2.11 3.94 9.88
N THR A 79 3.37 3.57 9.63
CA THR A 79 3.76 2.52 8.70
C THR A 79 4.44 1.38 9.46
N ALA A 80 3.98 0.15 9.26
CA ALA A 80 4.60 -1.03 9.85
C ALA A 80 5.70 -1.59 8.93
N LEU A 81 6.94 -1.65 9.40
CA LEU A 81 8.07 -2.25 8.68
C LEU A 81 8.32 -3.66 9.18
N ARG A 82 8.42 -4.61 8.24
CA ARG A 82 8.83 -5.98 8.51
C ARG A 82 10.36 -6.13 8.41
N PRO A 83 10.97 -7.06 9.16
CA PRO A 83 12.40 -7.31 9.06
C PRO A 83 12.70 -7.93 7.70
N THR A 84 13.64 -7.33 6.98
CA THR A 84 14.13 -7.80 5.67
C THR A 84 15.15 -8.92 5.81
N SER A 85 15.82 -8.99 6.96
CA SER A 85 16.78 -10.05 7.30
C SER A 85 17.00 -10.09 8.81
N TYR A 86 17.58 -11.19 9.29
CA TYR A 86 18.17 -11.25 10.61
C TYR A 86 19.60 -11.82 10.52
N ARG A 87 20.44 -11.48 11.50
CA ARG A 87 21.82 -11.96 11.57
C ARG A 87 22.20 -12.28 13.00
N THR A 88 22.59 -13.53 13.22
CA THR A 88 23.23 -13.97 14.46
C THR A 88 24.73 -13.64 14.40
N THR A 89 25.20 -12.93 15.43
CA THR A 89 26.62 -12.52 15.56
C THR A 89 27.35 -13.30 16.66
N ARG A 90 26.60 -13.86 17.61
CA ARG A 90 27.07 -14.78 18.64
C ARG A 90 25.91 -15.67 19.10
N GLY A 91 26.19 -16.94 19.38
CA GLY A 91 25.16 -17.94 19.65
C GLY A 91 24.77 -18.66 18.35
N ALA A 92 23.56 -19.21 18.32
CA ALA A 92 22.98 -19.80 17.11
C ALA A 92 21.51 -19.39 16.97
N ASP A 93 20.93 -19.69 15.83
CA ASP A 93 19.50 -19.58 15.53
C ASP A 93 19.05 -20.87 14.85
N GLY A 94 17.73 -21.13 14.82
CA GLY A 94 17.15 -22.34 14.27
C GLY A 94 17.14 -22.41 12.74
N GLY A 95 17.61 -21.35 12.06
CA GLY A 95 17.69 -21.28 10.60
C GLY A 95 16.34 -21.06 9.89
N GLN A 96 15.28 -20.75 10.63
CA GLN A 96 13.97 -20.41 10.06
C GLN A 96 14.03 -19.10 9.25
N PRO A 97 13.24 -18.95 8.18
CA PRO A 97 13.30 -17.77 7.33
C PRO A 97 12.81 -16.51 8.06
N VAL A 98 13.34 -15.34 7.69
CA VAL A 98 12.96 -14.05 8.31
C VAL A 98 11.46 -13.73 8.19
N THR A 99 10.78 -14.33 7.19
CA THR A 99 9.33 -14.20 6.98
C THR A 99 8.52 -14.76 8.14
N ASN A 100 9.08 -15.67 8.95
CA ASN A 100 8.46 -16.15 10.19
C ASN A 100 8.34 -15.09 11.28
N LEU A 101 8.83 -13.86 11.06
CA LEU A 101 8.61 -12.72 11.95
C LEU A 101 7.54 -11.75 11.44
N HIS A 102 6.92 -12.03 10.29
CA HIS A 102 6.06 -11.05 9.61
C HIS A 102 4.62 -11.09 10.08
N ILE A 103 4.21 -12.18 10.73
CA ILE A 103 2.83 -12.51 11.08
C ILE A 103 2.82 -13.04 12.51
N GLN A 104 2.06 -12.39 13.41
CA GLN A 104 1.84 -12.92 14.75
C GLN A 104 0.78 -14.02 14.73
N ASP A 105 1.17 -15.26 14.47
CA ASP A 105 0.26 -16.40 14.34
C ASP A 105 0.52 -17.54 15.34
N GLN A 106 1.33 -17.28 16.38
CA GLN A 106 1.48 -18.12 17.54
C GLN A 106 0.88 -17.46 18.80
N SER A 107 0.15 -18.24 19.59
CA SER A 107 -0.51 -17.78 20.80
C SER A 107 -0.55 -18.89 21.88
N GLY A 108 -0.77 -18.49 23.14
CA GLY A 108 -0.85 -19.44 24.25
C GLY A 108 0.42 -20.28 24.38
N THR A 109 0.32 -21.59 24.13
CA THR A 109 1.43 -22.56 24.16
C THR A 109 1.63 -23.25 22.81
N GLN A 110 1.15 -22.66 21.71
CA GLN A 110 1.37 -23.19 20.36
C GLN A 110 2.87 -23.31 20.09
N ASN A 111 3.23 -24.31 19.29
CA ASN A 111 4.62 -24.60 18.95
C ASN A 111 4.66 -25.22 17.55
N ASP A 112 4.63 -24.37 16.54
CA ASP A 112 4.83 -24.76 15.14
C ASP A 112 6.18 -24.22 14.66
N TRP A 113 7.13 -25.14 14.47
CA TRP A 113 8.49 -24.85 14.05
C TRP A 113 8.58 -23.96 12.80
N ASN A 114 7.60 -24.04 11.91
CA ASN A 114 7.60 -23.28 10.66
C ASN A 114 7.06 -21.86 10.81
N LYS A 115 6.61 -21.46 12.00
CA LYS A 115 5.93 -20.17 12.25
C LYS A 115 6.71 -19.20 13.13
N TYR A 116 7.82 -19.64 13.70
CA TYR A 116 8.69 -18.79 14.51
C TYR A 116 10.16 -18.94 14.11
N ILE A 117 11.01 -18.08 14.68
CA ILE A 117 12.46 -18.22 14.65
C ILE A 117 12.93 -18.53 16.06
N GLU A 118 13.65 -19.63 16.23
CA GLU A 118 14.29 -19.99 17.50
C GLU A 118 15.65 -19.29 17.61
N PHE A 119 15.91 -18.66 18.76
CA PHE A 119 17.17 -18.02 19.08
C PHE A 119 17.85 -18.75 20.23
N LEU A 120 19.01 -19.35 19.93
CA LEU A 120 19.64 -20.32 20.80
C LEU A 120 20.83 -19.74 21.57
N THR A 121 21.04 -20.27 22.78
CA THR A 121 22.24 -20.02 23.59
C THR A 121 23.14 -21.26 23.72
N PRO A 122 23.63 -21.87 22.63
CA PRO A 122 24.35 -23.14 22.67
C PRO A 122 25.76 -22.98 23.28
N GLY A 123 26.25 -24.05 23.93
CA GLY A 123 27.66 -24.19 24.32
C GLY A 123 28.22 -23.09 25.21
N SER A 124 27.42 -22.61 26.18
CA SER A 124 27.77 -21.50 27.10
C SER A 124 27.95 -20.13 26.44
N ASN A 125 27.43 -19.92 25.22
CA ASN A 125 27.38 -18.60 24.59
C ASN A 125 26.02 -17.93 24.74
N LYS A 126 26.02 -16.68 25.18
CA LYS A 126 24.82 -15.82 25.09
C LYS A 126 24.48 -15.55 23.63
N TYR A 127 23.20 -15.37 23.34
CA TYR A 127 22.74 -14.97 22.01
C TYR A 127 22.98 -13.46 21.81
N ILE A 128 23.49 -13.09 20.64
CA ILE A 128 23.52 -11.70 20.15
C ILE A 128 23.23 -11.73 18.65
N GLY A 129 22.14 -11.09 18.24
CA GLY A 129 21.81 -10.95 16.82
C GLY A 129 20.82 -9.81 16.59
N TYR A 130 20.69 -9.38 15.34
CA TYR A 130 19.82 -8.26 14.99
C TYR A 130 18.97 -8.54 13.77
N ARG A 131 17.80 -7.89 13.71
CA ARG A 131 16.99 -7.75 12.51
C ARG A 131 17.28 -6.42 11.84
N SER A 132 17.27 -6.42 10.51
CA SER A 132 17.42 -5.22 9.70
C SER A 132 16.09 -4.89 9.00
N TYR A 133 15.73 -3.62 9.05
CA TYR A 133 14.53 -3.05 8.45
C TYR A 133 14.95 -1.94 7.49
N THR A 134 14.12 -1.63 6.51
CA THR A 134 14.40 -0.56 5.54
C THR A 134 13.29 0.46 5.60
N LEU A 135 13.62 1.71 5.94
CA LEU A 135 12.65 2.81 5.91
C LEU A 135 12.33 3.18 4.46
N PRO A 136 11.05 3.10 4.02
CA PRO A 136 10.63 3.49 2.67
C PRO A 136 11.12 4.90 2.32
N THR A 137 11.45 5.12 1.05
CA THR A 137 11.92 6.43 0.55
C THR A 137 10.86 7.52 0.65
N THR A 138 9.59 7.13 0.76
CA THR A 138 8.43 8.01 0.92
C THR A 138 8.34 8.68 2.30
N ILE A 139 9.02 8.14 3.32
CA ILE A 139 8.99 8.69 4.69
C ILE A 139 10.25 9.51 4.93
N ASP A 140 10.19 10.83 5.05
CA ASP A 140 11.36 11.61 5.45
C ASP A 140 11.79 11.22 6.90
N PRO A 141 13.05 10.79 7.15
CA PRO A 141 13.54 10.49 8.50
C PRO A 141 13.38 11.68 9.45
N ALA A 142 13.47 12.92 8.94
CA ALA A 142 13.26 14.12 9.74
C ALA A 142 11.80 14.30 10.17
N ALA A 143 10.85 13.68 9.46
CA ALA A 143 9.42 13.74 9.75
C ALA A 143 8.94 12.64 10.71
N ILE A 144 9.81 11.68 11.09
CA ILE A 144 9.46 10.62 12.04
C ILE A 144 9.18 11.23 13.42
N THR A 145 7.98 10.96 13.94
CA THR A 145 7.48 11.42 15.25
C THR A 145 7.38 10.31 16.28
N ALA A 146 7.27 9.04 15.86
CA ALA A 146 7.38 7.89 16.76
C ALA A 146 8.00 6.67 16.07
N ILE A 147 8.72 5.86 16.86
CA ILE A 147 9.13 4.51 16.47
C ILE A 147 8.72 3.58 17.62
N GLN A 148 7.99 2.52 17.31
CA GLN A 148 7.70 1.43 18.25
C GLN A 148 8.22 0.10 17.69
N VAL A 149 8.71 -0.76 18.56
CA VAL A 149 9.06 -2.14 18.23
C VAL A 149 8.00 -3.05 18.82
N GLN A 150 7.27 -3.77 17.97
CA GLN A 150 6.38 -4.84 18.40
C GLN A 150 7.09 -6.17 18.26
N ALA A 151 6.88 -7.08 19.21
CA ALA A 151 7.42 -8.44 19.16
C ALA A 151 6.45 -9.39 19.87
N ASN A 152 6.35 -10.64 19.41
CA ASN A 152 5.62 -11.68 20.15
C ASN A 152 6.59 -12.79 20.55
N TYR A 153 6.69 -13.00 21.86
CA TYR A 153 7.78 -13.70 22.53
C TYR A 153 7.29 -15.01 23.13
N LEU A 154 8.00 -16.11 22.89
CA LEU A 154 7.89 -17.34 23.68
C LEU A 154 9.25 -17.65 24.31
N GLY A 155 9.25 -18.01 25.59
CA GLY A 155 10.48 -18.43 26.25
C GLY A 155 10.38 -18.32 27.77
N PRO A 156 11.51 -18.41 28.48
CA PRO A 156 11.54 -18.33 29.94
C PRO A 156 11.09 -16.95 30.44
N ASP A 157 10.64 -16.90 31.70
CA ASP A 157 10.46 -15.62 32.37
C ASP A 157 11.80 -14.89 32.58
N LYS A 158 11.72 -13.57 32.77
CA LYS A 158 12.90 -12.70 32.89
C LYS A 158 13.85 -13.09 34.03
N ALA A 159 13.34 -13.57 35.17
CA ALA A 159 14.16 -13.91 36.33
C ALA A 159 15.04 -15.13 36.05
N TYR A 160 14.55 -16.03 35.18
CA TYR A 160 15.32 -17.16 34.70
C TYR A 160 16.35 -16.75 33.64
N GLN A 161 15.92 -16.07 32.57
CA GLN A 161 16.76 -15.61 31.46
C GLN A 161 16.22 -14.29 30.92
N THR A 162 17.08 -13.27 30.84
CA THR A 162 16.68 -11.95 30.34
C THR A 162 17.03 -11.79 28.87
N TRP A 163 16.01 -11.60 28.05
CA TRP A 163 16.11 -11.23 26.65
C TRP A 163 15.87 -9.73 26.50
N THR A 164 16.82 -9.02 25.88
CA THR A 164 16.83 -7.55 25.80
C THR A 164 16.79 -7.09 24.35
N TRP A 165 15.89 -6.14 24.06
CA TRP A 165 15.81 -5.44 22.79
C TRP A 165 16.58 -4.12 22.88
N THR A 166 17.39 -3.87 21.86
CA THR A 166 18.14 -2.63 21.67
C THR A 166 18.03 -2.17 20.22
N ILE A 167 18.00 -0.87 19.97
CA ILE A 167 18.01 -0.30 18.61
C ILE A 167 19.35 0.39 18.32
N TYR A 168 19.85 0.32 17.09
CA TYR A 168 21.15 0.91 16.74
C TYR A 168 21.01 2.39 16.38
N ASN A 169 21.65 3.27 17.13
CA ASN A 169 21.76 4.68 16.81
C ASN A 169 23.00 4.91 15.93
N TRP A 170 22.80 5.26 14.66
CA TRP A 170 23.85 5.41 13.66
C TRP A 170 24.71 6.65 13.89
N SER A 171 24.14 7.70 14.48
CA SER A 171 24.85 8.95 14.82
C SER A 171 25.91 8.72 15.89
N THR A 172 25.53 8.04 16.98
CA THR A 172 26.42 7.75 18.12
C THR A 172 27.15 6.41 17.99
N ARG A 173 26.79 5.59 17.01
CA ARG A 173 27.29 4.22 16.78
C ARG A 173 27.10 3.28 17.98
N LYS A 174 26.02 3.48 18.73
CA LYS A 174 25.72 2.73 19.96
C LYS A 174 24.37 2.03 19.88
N TRP A 175 24.27 0.90 20.58
CA TRP A 175 23.00 0.23 20.84
C TRP A 175 22.30 0.89 22.03
N VAL A 176 21.05 1.30 21.84
CA VAL A 176 20.20 1.93 22.87
C VAL A 176 19.17 0.90 23.33
N LYS A 177 19.05 0.67 24.64
CA LYS A 177 18.05 -0.27 25.19
C LYS A 177 16.65 0.30 25.06
N ILE A 178 15.72 -0.51 24.56
CA ILE A 178 14.31 -0.14 24.38
C ILE A 178 13.36 -1.01 25.22
N GLY A 179 13.77 -2.24 25.57
CA GLY A 179 12.90 -3.16 26.32
C GLY A 179 13.56 -4.48 26.68
N ASN A 180 12.82 -5.33 27.39
CA ASN A 180 13.16 -6.72 27.68
C ASN A 180 11.89 -7.55 27.90
N ASN A 181 12.04 -8.86 28.12
CA ASN A 181 10.95 -9.80 28.39
C ASN A 181 10.31 -9.65 29.81
N ALA A 182 10.32 -8.46 30.40
CA ALA A 182 9.65 -8.22 31.68
C ALA A 182 8.13 -8.40 31.54
N GLY A 183 7.54 -9.24 32.37
CA GLY A 183 6.10 -9.55 32.32
C GLY A 183 5.74 -10.75 31.45
N ALA A 184 6.71 -11.38 30.77
CA ALA A 184 6.46 -12.64 30.07
C ALA A 184 6.21 -13.79 31.06
N PRO A 185 5.06 -14.49 30.99
CA PRO A 185 4.90 -15.80 31.60
C PRO A 185 5.87 -16.80 30.96
N SER A 186 6.43 -17.71 31.76
CA SER A 186 7.33 -18.75 31.26
C SER A 186 6.60 -19.67 30.28
N TRP A 187 7.17 -19.83 29.08
CA TRP A 187 6.69 -20.70 28.00
C TRP A 187 5.23 -20.45 27.58
N ARG A 188 4.85 -19.17 27.54
CA ARG A 188 3.61 -18.72 26.88
C ARG A 188 3.87 -17.51 25.99
N TRP A 189 3.30 -17.52 24.79
CA TRP A 189 3.39 -16.43 23.83
C TRP A 189 2.90 -15.12 24.45
N GLN A 190 3.75 -14.10 24.42
CA GLN A 190 3.51 -12.80 25.02
C GLN A 190 3.85 -11.68 24.03
N PRO A 191 2.86 -10.87 23.62
CA PRO A 191 3.12 -9.69 22.83
C PRO A 191 3.77 -8.59 23.68
N PHE A 192 4.70 -7.87 23.08
CA PHE A 192 5.41 -6.73 23.61
C PHE A 192 5.34 -5.55 22.63
N THR A 193 5.31 -4.34 23.17
CA THR A 193 5.49 -3.09 22.42
C THR A 193 6.47 -2.21 23.17
N PHE A 194 7.56 -1.82 22.50
CA PHE A 194 8.62 -0.99 23.06
C PHE A 194 8.66 0.35 22.32
N THR A 195 8.45 1.44 23.05
CA THR A 195 8.60 2.80 22.50
C THR A 195 10.07 3.18 22.44
N VAL A 196 10.52 3.67 21.28
CA VAL A 196 11.88 4.17 21.09
C VAL A 196 11.93 5.66 21.42
N GLY A 197 12.84 6.05 22.31
CA GLY A 197 13.09 7.44 22.66
C GLY A 197 14.31 8.05 21.97
N GLY A 198 14.60 9.32 22.25
CA GLY A 198 15.73 10.06 21.69
C GLY A 198 15.43 10.65 20.31
N THR A 199 16.48 11.04 19.59
CA THR A 199 16.36 11.62 18.24
C THR A 199 16.06 10.53 17.21
N LEU A 200 14.80 10.40 16.80
CA LEU A 200 14.33 9.24 16.03
C LEU A 200 15.03 9.05 14.67
N ARG A 201 15.33 10.14 13.98
CA ARG A 201 16.06 10.11 12.70
C ARG A 201 17.44 9.45 12.81
N ASP A 202 18.07 9.46 13.98
CA ASP A 202 19.41 8.91 14.19
C ASP A 202 19.44 7.38 14.17
N TYR A 203 18.26 6.73 14.25
CA TYR A 203 18.13 5.28 14.12
C TYR A 203 18.01 4.82 12.66
N VAL A 204 17.94 5.76 11.71
CA VAL A 204 17.89 5.50 10.27
C VAL A 204 19.26 5.77 9.65
N LYS A 205 19.83 4.79 8.95
CA LYS A 205 21.10 4.97 8.26
C LYS A 205 20.94 5.86 7.03
N SER A 206 21.74 6.92 6.93
CA SER A 206 21.55 7.98 5.92
C SER A 206 21.55 7.49 4.47
N ASN A 207 22.42 6.53 4.10
CA ASN A 207 22.59 6.10 2.71
C ASN A 207 21.70 4.93 2.29
N THR A 208 21.39 4.03 3.23
CA THR A 208 20.74 2.74 2.95
C THR A 208 19.38 2.63 3.61
N ARG A 209 18.99 3.62 4.42
CA ARG A 209 17.70 3.67 5.12
C ARG A 209 17.51 2.54 6.13
N GLU A 210 18.59 1.84 6.46
CA GLU A 210 18.60 0.69 7.36
C GLU A 210 18.31 1.12 8.81
N ILE A 211 17.39 0.42 9.46
CA ILE A 211 17.16 0.46 10.90
C ILE A 211 17.50 -0.92 11.46
N ARG A 212 18.18 -0.99 12.61
CA ARG A 212 18.54 -2.27 13.24
C ARG A 212 17.99 -2.41 14.64
N VAL A 213 17.33 -3.53 14.90
CA VAL A 213 16.90 -3.95 16.24
C VAL A 213 17.66 -5.21 16.62
N ARG A 214 18.38 -5.18 17.74
CA ARG A 214 19.16 -6.28 18.28
C ARG A 214 18.45 -6.92 19.46
N LEU A 215 18.40 -8.24 19.42
CA LEU A 215 18.07 -9.13 20.54
C LEU A 215 19.36 -9.66 21.18
N GLN A 216 19.38 -9.71 22.50
CA GLN A 216 20.50 -10.26 23.25
C GLN A 216 20.02 -10.96 24.52
N SER A 217 20.54 -12.15 24.81
CA SER A 217 20.38 -12.81 26.11
C SER A 217 21.44 -12.33 27.11
N ASN A 218 21.13 -12.35 28.42
CA ASN A 218 22.10 -12.02 29.46
C ASN A 218 22.94 -13.23 29.90
N ASN A 219 22.43 -14.45 29.74
CA ASN A 219 23.13 -15.69 30.05
C ASN A 219 22.76 -16.81 29.07
N THR A 220 22.99 -18.07 29.44
CA THR A 220 22.88 -19.27 28.59
C THR A 220 21.82 -20.25 29.07
N ARG A 221 20.90 -19.81 29.93
CA ARG A 221 20.01 -20.73 30.65
C ARG A 221 18.93 -21.34 29.77
N ASP A 222 18.44 -20.60 28.77
CA ASP A 222 17.41 -21.09 27.86
C ASP A 222 17.36 -20.24 26.58
N ASN A 223 16.78 -20.86 25.55
CA ASN A 223 16.46 -20.28 24.25
C ASN A 223 15.17 -19.43 24.34
N MET A 224 14.79 -18.84 23.21
CA MET A 224 13.50 -18.19 23.04
C MET A 224 13.08 -18.19 21.58
N ASP A 225 11.79 -18.01 21.33
CA ASP A 225 11.20 -17.96 20.00
C ASP A 225 10.51 -16.62 19.74
N LEU A 226 10.58 -16.14 18.49
CA LEU A 226 9.76 -15.06 17.98
C LEU A 226 8.99 -15.53 16.75
N ASP A 227 7.67 -15.35 16.74
CA ASP A 227 6.79 -15.46 15.56
C ASP A 227 6.47 -14.08 14.96
N TYR A 228 6.71 -12.99 15.69
CA TYR A 228 6.49 -11.64 15.18
C TYR A 228 7.54 -10.66 15.68
N GLU A 229 8.04 -9.82 14.77
CA GLU A 229 8.70 -8.57 15.11
C GLU A 229 8.47 -7.51 14.01
N ALA A 230 8.07 -6.31 14.38
CA ALA A 230 7.86 -5.20 13.44
C ALA A 230 8.26 -3.85 14.03
N LEU A 231 8.59 -2.89 13.16
CA LEU A 231 8.73 -1.48 13.53
C LEU A 231 7.49 -0.71 13.10
N LEU A 232 6.78 -0.07 14.03
CA LEU A 232 5.77 0.93 13.68
C LEU A 232 6.45 2.30 13.62
N ILE A 233 6.49 2.91 12.44
CA ILE A 233 7.04 4.23 12.19
C ILE A 233 5.89 5.21 12.01
N THR A 234 5.73 6.14 12.96
CA THR A 234 4.81 7.26 12.79
C THR A 234 5.58 8.47 12.27
N ALA A 235 5.08 9.10 11.22
CA ALA A 235 5.69 10.29 10.63
C ALA A 235 4.64 11.32 10.23
N ASN A 236 5.04 12.58 10.22
CA ASN A 236 4.25 13.65 9.63
C ASN A 236 4.37 13.56 8.10
N GLY A 237 3.24 13.55 7.41
CA GLY A 237 3.18 13.67 5.96
C GLY A 237 3.66 15.05 5.49
N ALA A 238 4.04 15.13 4.22
CA ALA A 238 4.35 16.41 3.60
C ALA A 238 3.15 17.36 3.74
N PRO A 239 3.35 18.67 3.98
CA PRO A 239 2.26 19.63 4.07
C PRO A 239 1.46 19.62 2.77
N VAL A 240 0.20 19.20 2.86
CA VAL A 240 -0.75 19.31 1.76
C VAL A 240 -1.30 20.73 1.80
N ILE A 241 -0.95 21.54 0.81
CA ILE A 241 -1.52 22.88 0.66
C ILE A 241 -2.88 22.70 -0.01
N THR A 242 -3.95 22.69 0.79
CA THR A 242 -5.32 22.73 0.27
C THR A 242 -5.62 24.17 -0.13
N PRO A 243 -5.97 24.49 -1.40
CA PRO A 243 -6.34 25.85 -1.76
C PRO A 243 -7.67 26.21 -1.12
N THR A 244 -7.67 27.23 -0.25
CA THR A 244 -8.89 27.87 0.25
C THR A 244 -9.56 28.62 -0.90
N ALA A 245 -10.75 28.20 -1.31
CA ALA A 245 -11.52 28.87 -2.34
C ALA A 245 -12.02 30.23 -1.84
N THR A 246 -11.52 31.32 -2.41
CA THR A 246 -12.01 32.68 -2.17
C THR A 246 -13.42 32.82 -2.75
N ALA A 247 -14.41 33.11 -1.90
CA ALA A 247 -15.79 33.34 -2.32
C ALA A 247 -15.92 34.73 -2.95
N THR A 248 -16.13 34.81 -4.27
CA THR A 248 -16.57 36.04 -4.93
C THR A 248 -18.11 36.12 -4.90
N ALA A 249 -18.64 37.25 -4.43
CA ALA A 249 -20.07 37.51 -4.33
C ALA A 249 -20.78 37.43 -5.69
N SER A 250 -21.91 36.72 -5.74
CA SER A 250 -22.85 36.70 -6.86
C SER A 250 -24.26 37.02 -6.35
N PRO A 251 -25.13 37.67 -7.14
CA PRO A 251 -26.32 38.34 -6.63
C PRO A 251 -27.42 37.37 -6.22
N THR A 252 -28.14 37.78 -5.17
CA THR A 252 -29.25 37.07 -4.54
C THR A 252 -30.32 36.65 -5.55
N ARG A 253 -30.55 35.33 -5.66
CA ARG A 253 -31.80 34.76 -6.17
C ARG A 253 -32.38 33.78 -5.14
N THR A 254 -33.68 33.96 -4.92
CA THR A 254 -34.61 33.31 -3.98
C THR A 254 -34.59 31.78 -4.10
N PRO A 255 -34.76 31.02 -2.99
CA PRO A 255 -34.35 29.63 -2.91
C PRO A 255 -35.32 28.72 -3.64
N THR A 256 -34.81 28.04 -4.67
CA THR A 256 -35.44 26.85 -5.23
C THR A 256 -34.55 25.66 -4.91
N LYS A 257 -35.17 24.64 -4.32
CA LYS A 257 -34.58 23.40 -3.82
C LYS A 257 -33.75 22.74 -4.94
N GLN A 258 -32.42 22.76 -4.84
CA GLN A 258 -31.50 22.09 -5.76
C GLN A 258 -30.70 21.00 -5.01
N PRO A 259 -30.45 19.83 -5.64
CA PRO A 259 -30.01 18.62 -4.95
C PRO A 259 -28.49 18.57 -4.71
N THR A 260 -28.12 17.71 -3.77
CA THR A 260 -26.76 17.22 -3.47
C THR A 260 -25.92 17.01 -4.74
N PRO A 261 -24.64 17.44 -4.78
CA PRO A 261 -23.80 17.26 -5.96
C PRO A 261 -23.45 15.78 -6.13
N THR A 262 -24.07 15.16 -7.13
CA THR A 262 -23.62 13.91 -7.72
C THR A 262 -22.38 14.20 -8.56
N LEU A 263 -21.25 13.60 -8.20
CA LEU A 263 -20.08 13.53 -9.09
C LEU A 263 -20.56 12.90 -10.40
N THR A 264 -20.57 13.68 -11.48
CA THR A 264 -20.96 13.16 -12.78
C THR A 264 -19.76 12.39 -13.32
N PRO A 265 -19.85 11.06 -13.54
CA PRO A 265 -18.79 10.32 -14.21
C PRO A 265 -18.62 10.91 -15.61
N THR A 266 -17.39 11.24 -15.97
CA THR A 266 -17.05 11.51 -17.36
C THR A 266 -17.53 10.31 -18.18
N PRO A 267 -18.33 10.48 -19.24
CA PRO A 267 -18.73 9.36 -20.08
C PRO A 267 -17.48 8.82 -20.78
N THR A 268 -16.87 7.81 -20.19
CA THR A 268 -15.89 6.94 -20.85
C THR A 268 -16.62 6.34 -22.03
N THR A 269 -16.27 6.77 -23.23
CA THR A 269 -16.69 6.06 -24.44
C THR A 269 -16.25 4.61 -24.25
N PRO A 270 -17.15 3.60 -24.32
CA PRO A 270 -16.77 2.22 -24.13
C PRO A 270 -15.59 1.90 -25.06
N ALA A 271 -14.47 1.46 -24.51
CA ALA A 271 -13.38 0.95 -25.32
C ALA A 271 -13.97 -0.16 -26.21
N THR A 272 -13.86 -0.02 -27.53
CA THR A 272 -14.32 -1.06 -28.45
C THR A 272 -13.35 -2.24 -28.37
N GLY A 273 -13.63 -3.15 -27.44
CA GLY A 273 -12.90 -4.40 -27.21
C GLY A 273 -11.89 -4.32 -26.06
N TRP A 274 -11.77 -5.43 -25.33
CA TRP A 274 -10.70 -5.71 -24.35
C TRP A 274 -9.91 -6.94 -24.80
N TRP A 275 -8.73 -7.14 -24.21
CA TRP A 275 -7.91 -8.31 -24.48
C TRP A 275 -8.60 -9.59 -23.99
N LYS A 276 -8.56 -10.67 -24.77
CA LYS A 276 -9.11 -11.97 -24.39
C LYS A 276 -8.00 -13.03 -24.48
N PRO A 277 -7.48 -13.54 -23.35
CA PRO A 277 -6.50 -14.61 -23.39
C PRO A 277 -7.16 -15.93 -23.84
N THR A 278 -6.33 -16.87 -24.30
CA THR A 278 -6.77 -18.21 -24.72
C THR A 278 -6.04 -19.28 -23.91
N PRO A 279 -6.60 -20.50 -23.77
CA PRO A 279 -5.87 -21.63 -23.21
C PRO A 279 -4.50 -21.81 -23.86
N GLY A 280 -3.47 -22.14 -23.07
CA GLY A 280 -2.08 -22.19 -23.52
C GLY A 280 -1.32 -20.86 -23.41
N THR A 281 -1.92 -19.83 -22.84
CA THR A 281 -1.22 -18.56 -22.59
C THR A 281 -0.15 -18.80 -21.52
N SER A 282 1.12 -18.72 -21.91
CA SER A 282 2.23 -18.80 -20.94
C SER A 282 2.21 -17.58 -20.02
N TRP A 283 2.39 -17.80 -18.72
CA TRP A 283 2.16 -16.75 -17.74
C TRP A 283 3.08 -16.82 -16.52
N GLN A 284 3.24 -15.70 -15.83
CA GLN A 284 3.91 -15.57 -14.55
C GLN A 284 3.02 -14.76 -13.61
N ILE A 285 2.98 -15.15 -12.35
CA ILE A 285 2.47 -14.33 -11.26
C ILE A 285 3.61 -13.99 -10.31
N GLN A 286 3.76 -12.71 -10.01
CA GLN A 286 4.69 -12.22 -8.99
C GLN A 286 4.09 -10.99 -8.31
N LEU A 287 3.64 -11.16 -7.07
CA LEU A 287 2.97 -10.09 -6.31
C LEU A 287 3.92 -9.41 -5.31
N GLN A 288 5.11 -9.99 -5.09
CA GLN A 288 6.07 -9.47 -4.12
C GLN A 288 7.47 -9.23 -4.71
N GLY A 289 8.18 -8.29 -4.09
CA GLY A 289 9.54 -7.91 -4.44
C GLY A 289 9.65 -7.20 -5.79
N THR A 290 10.88 -7.07 -6.30
CA THR A 290 11.12 -6.51 -7.63
C THR A 290 10.72 -7.53 -8.70
N ILE A 291 9.82 -7.14 -9.61
CA ILE A 291 9.32 -8.01 -10.68
C ILE A 291 10.47 -8.49 -11.56
N ASP A 292 10.63 -9.81 -11.67
CA ASP A 292 11.59 -10.43 -12.57
C ASP A 292 11.01 -10.47 -13.99
N THR A 293 11.43 -9.51 -14.81
CA THR A 293 11.00 -9.37 -16.20
C THR A 293 11.78 -10.26 -17.18
N SER A 294 12.64 -11.17 -16.70
CA SER A 294 13.43 -12.04 -17.59
C SER A 294 12.65 -13.24 -18.16
N PHE A 295 11.55 -13.66 -17.53
CA PHE A 295 10.79 -14.82 -18.01
C PHE A 295 10.12 -14.55 -19.36
N ASN A 296 10.40 -15.40 -20.36
CA ASN A 296 9.75 -15.34 -21.66
C ASN A 296 8.34 -15.94 -21.59
N VAL A 297 7.38 -15.16 -21.10
CA VAL A 297 5.97 -15.53 -21.00
C VAL A 297 5.09 -14.45 -21.64
N GLN A 298 3.90 -14.83 -22.07
CA GLN A 298 2.95 -13.94 -22.72
C GLN A 298 2.23 -13.02 -21.73
N LEU A 299 2.01 -13.48 -20.50
CA LEU A 299 1.25 -12.76 -19.46
C LEU A 299 2.05 -12.61 -18.16
N TYR A 300 2.00 -11.44 -17.55
CA TYR A 300 2.39 -11.19 -16.16
C TYR A 300 1.18 -10.76 -15.33
N VAL A 301 0.96 -11.42 -14.19
CA VAL A 301 0.06 -10.98 -13.11
C VAL A 301 0.94 -10.35 -12.02
N ILE A 302 0.72 -9.08 -11.73
CA ILE A 302 1.55 -8.25 -10.83
C ILE A 302 0.67 -7.39 -9.92
N ASP A 303 1.19 -6.98 -8.77
CA ASP A 303 0.44 -6.12 -7.85
C ASP A 303 0.13 -4.75 -8.45
N LEU A 304 -1.14 -4.33 -8.39
CA LEU A 304 -1.64 -3.06 -8.93
C LEU A 304 -0.97 -1.85 -8.29
N PHE A 305 -0.73 -1.86 -6.98
CA PHE A 305 -0.26 -0.69 -6.26
C PHE A 305 1.26 -0.62 -6.27
N ASP A 306 1.91 -1.73 -5.94
CA ASP A 306 3.35 -1.77 -5.65
C ASP A 306 4.21 -1.80 -6.92
N THR A 307 3.63 -2.17 -8.06
CA THR A 307 4.38 -2.21 -9.33
C THR A 307 4.38 -0.84 -10.03
N PRO A 308 5.54 -0.22 -10.30
CA PRO A 308 5.57 1.07 -11.00
C PRO A 308 5.09 0.96 -12.46
N PRO A 309 4.47 2.01 -13.03
CA PRO A 309 4.06 2.04 -14.44
C PRO A 309 5.21 1.75 -15.42
N ALA A 310 6.45 2.13 -15.07
CA ALA A 310 7.63 1.85 -15.90
C ALA A 310 7.86 0.34 -16.11
N THR A 311 7.57 -0.50 -15.11
CA THR A 311 7.67 -1.97 -15.24
C THR A 311 6.62 -2.50 -16.21
N ILE A 312 5.41 -1.95 -16.18
CA ILE A 312 4.32 -2.33 -17.10
C ILE A 312 4.70 -1.95 -18.54
N GLN A 313 5.19 -0.72 -18.73
CA GLN A 313 5.69 -0.26 -20.04
C GLN A 313 6.85 -1.12 -20.55
N GLN A 314 7.76 -1.55 -19.67
CA GLN A 314 8.85 -2.47 -20.03
C GLN A 314 8.30 -3.81 -20.54
N LEU A 315 7.34 -4.41 -19.82
CA LEU A 315 6.72 -5.68 -20.20
C LEU A 315 5.95 -5.56 -21.52
N HIS A 316 5.21 -4.47 -21.72
CA HIS A 316 4.55 -4.16 -22.99
C HIS A 316 5.54 -3.97 -24.14
N GLY A 317 6.67 -3.29 -23.91
CA GLY A 317 7.74 -3.15 -24.89
C GLY A 317 8.38 -4.49 -25.29
N GLN A 318 8.20 -5.53 -24.48
CA GLN A 318 8.59 -6.91 -24.77
C GLN A 318 7.45 -7.73 -25.40
N GLY A 319 6.32 -7.10 -25.75
CA GLY A 319 5.16 -7.74 -26.36
C GLY A 319 4.31 -8.55 -25.38
N ARG A 320 4.47 -8.34 -24.06
CA ARG A 320 3.74 -9.09 -23.03
C ARG A 320 2.46 -8.37 -22.62
N LYS A 321 1.51 -9.13 -22.10
CA LYS A 321 0.29 -8.64 -21.46
C LYS A 321 0.48 -8.55 -19.95
N VAL A 322 -0.19 -7.58 -19.35
CA VAL A 322 -0.08 -7.29 -17.91
C VAL A 322 -1.47 -7.27 -17.28
N VAL A 323 -1.66 -8.14 -16.30
CA VAL A 323 -2.84 -8.16 -15.43
C VAL A 323 -2.45 -7.62 -14.07
N CYS A 324 -3.26 -6.69 -13.56
CA CYS A 324 -3.01 -6.04 -12.28
C CYS A 324 -3.89 -6.64 -11.18
N TYR A 325 -3.24 -7.28 -10.22
CA TYR A 325 -3.83 -7.84 -9.02
C TYR A 325 -4.27 -6.76 -8.05
N PHE A 326 -5.45 -6.91 -7.47
CA PHE A 326 -5.86 -6.20 -6.25
C PHE A 326 -6.89 -7.05 -5.51
N SER A 327 -6.98 -6.93 -4.18
CA SER A 327 -8.09 -7.57 -3.48
C SER A 327 -9.40 -6.80 -3.68
N ALA A 328 -10.46 -7.50 -4.10
CA ALA A 328 -11.80 -6.91 -4.26
C ALA A 328 -12.78 -7.35 -3.18
N GLY A 329 -12.55 -8.48 -2.52
CA GLY A 329 -13.37 -8.96 -1.41
C GLY A 329 -12.75 -8.75 -0.02
N SER A 330 -11.54 -8.20 0.06
CA SER A 330 -10.91 -7.84 1.32
C SER A 330 -10.33 -6.41 1.31
N TYR A 331 -10.31 -5.82 2.50
CA TYR A 331 -9.58 -4.63 2.86
C TYR A 331 -8.17 -5.02 3.28
N GLU A 332 -7.17 -4.24 2.87
CA GLU A 332 -5.75 -4.44 3.18
C GLU A 332 -5.21 -3.13 3.80
N ASP A 333 -4.82 -3.14 5.08
CA ASP A 333 -4.50 -1.91 5.83
C ASP A 333 -3.27 -1.13 5.34
N TRP A 334 -2.44 -1.78 4.53
CA TRP A 334 -1.23 -1.21 3.94
C TRP A 334 -1.48 -0.49 2.61
N ARG A 335 -2.68 -0.61 2.03
CA ARG A 335 -3.00 0.02 0.74
C ARG A 335 -3.14 1.54 0.89
N PRO A 336 -2.69 2.33 -0.10
CA PRO A 336 -2.76 3.79 -0.02
C PRO A 336 -4.20 4.34 0.03
N ASP A 337 -5.20 3.54 -0.38
CA ASP A 337 -6.62 3.85 -0.34
C ASP A 337 -7.36 3.24 0.87
N ALA A 338 -6.64 2.62 1.82
CA ALA A 338 -7.23 1.97 2.99
C ALA A 338 -8.16 2.91 3.80
N ASN A 339 -7.82 4.20 3.90
CA ASN A 339 -8.63 5.19 4.62
C ASN A 339 -9.95 5.55 3.92
N GLN A 340 -10.17 5.11 2.68
CA GLN A 340 -11.42 5.34 1.94
C GLN A 340 -12.51 4.34 2.31
N PHE A 341 -12.15 3.20 2.91
CA PHE A 341 -13.11 2.18 3.32
C PHE A 341 -13.86 2.60 4.58
N PRO A 342 -15.20 2.74 4.53
CA PRO A 342 -15.98 3.01 5.74
C PRO A 342 -15.85 1.86 6.74
N ALA A 343 -15.79 2.16 8.04
CA ALA A 343 -15.72 1.11 9.06
C ALA A 343 -16.87 0.08 8.97
N ALA A 344 -18.04 0.50 8.46
CA ALA A 344 -19.22 -0.34 8.29
C ALA A 344 -19.07 -1.48 7.28
N VAL A 345 -18.13 -1.38 6.33
CA VAL A 345 -17.88 -2.45 5.34
C VAL A 345 -16.76 -3.40 5.77
N LEU A 346 -16.12 -3.18 6.93
CA LEU A 346 -14.99 -3.97 7.38
C LEU A 346 -15.41 -5.10 8.33
N GLY A 347 -15.27 -6.34 7.87
CA GLY A 347 -15.69 -7.56 8.54
C GLY A 347 -14.60 -8.20 9.40
N ASN A 348 -14.67 -9.52 9.55
CA ASN A 348 -13.67 -10.29 10.28
C ASN A 348 -12.29 -10.20 9.60
N LEU A 349 -11.24 -10.45 10.38
CA LEU A 349 -9.90 -10.65 9.83
C LEU A 349 -9.90 -11.83 8.87
N LEU A 350 -9.12 -11.72 7.80
CA LEU A 350 -8.92 -12.80 6.85
C LEU A 350 -7.84 -13.75 7.40
N ASP A 351 -8.18 -15.03 7.52
CA ASP A 351 -7.33 -16.01 8.19
C ASP A 351 -6.00 -16.21 7.45
N GLY A 352 -4.88 -16.07 8.15
CA GLY A 352 -3.54 -16.18 7.58
C GLY A 352 -2.98 -14.89 6.96
N TRP A 353 -3.75 -13.81 6.89
CA TRP A 353 -3.35 -12.55 6.24
C TRP A 353 -3.56 -11.34 7.18
N PRO A 354 -2.56 -10.96 8.00
CA PRO A 354 -2.70 -9.88 8.98
C PRO A 354 -2.86 -8.51 8.34
N GLY A 355 -3.72 -7.68 8.93
CA GLY A 355 -4.08 -6.38 8.37
C GLY A 355 -5.13 -6.47 7.27
N GLU A 356 -5.52 -7.70 6.90
CA GLU A 356 -6.54 -7.98 5.91
C GLU A 356 -7.88 -8.32 6.57
N ARG A 357 -8.97 -7.74 6.08
CA ARG A 357 -10.33 -7.96 6.61
C ARG A 357 -11.30 -8.20 5.47
N TRP A 358 -12.22 -9.13 5.64
CA TRP A 358 -13.31 -9.34 4.68
C TRP A 358 -14.16 -8.07 4.50
N LEU A 359 -14.67 -7.86 3.29
CA LEU A 359 -15.54 -6.74 2.96
C LEU A 359 -17.01 -7.15 2.90
N ASP A 360 -17.91 -6.23 3.29
CA ASP A 360 -19.34 -6.38 3.05
C ASP A 360 -19.67 -6.08 1.58
N ILE A 361 -19.46 -7.07 0.71
CA ILE A 361 -19.74 -6.98 -0.73
C ILE A 361 -21.21 -6.69 -1.06
N SER A 362 -22.13 -6.87 -0.10
CA SER A 362 -23.54 -6.53 -0.31
C SER A 362 -23.78 -5.02 -0.30
N ASN A 363 -22.87 -4.25 0.28
CA ASN A 363 -22.91 -2.79 0.31
C ASN A 363 -22.14 -2.17 -0.88
N LEU A 364 -22.62 -2.45 -2.08
CA LEU A 364 -22.06 -1.94 -3.33
C LEU A 364 -22.01 -0.40 -3.40
N ASN A 365 -22.91 0.31 -2.72
CA ASN A 365 -22.88 1.78 -2.69
C ASN A 365 -21.63 2.32 -1.99
N ALA A 366 -21.12 1.61 -0.98
CA ALA A 366 -19.91 1.99 -0.26
C ALA A 366 -18.63 1.47 -0.92
N LEU A 367 -18.67 0.22 -1.44
CA LEU A 367 -17.48 -0.42 -2.02
C LEU A 367 -17.26 -0.06 -3.49
N GLY A 368 -18.34 0.14 -4.25
CA GLY A 368 -18.31 0.34 -5.70
C GLY A 368 -17.33 1.44 -6.13
N PRO A 369 -17.42 2.66 -5.58
CA PRO A 369 -16.52 3.75 -5.94
C PRO A 369 -15.03 3.43 -5.67
N ILE A 370 -14.72 2.63 -4.66
CA ILE A 370 -13.34 2.25 -4.33
C ILE A 370 -12.80 1.26 -5.37
N MET A 371 -13.59 0.25 -5.73
CA MET A 371 -13.18 -0.74 -6.73
C MET A 371 -13.12 -0.14 -8.14
N GLU A 372 -14.03 0.77 -8.46
CA GLU A 372 -13.97 1.58 -9.68
C GLU A 372 -12.68 2.40 -9.75
N ALA A 373 -12.29 3.07 -8.66
CA ALA A 373 -11.03 3.81 -8.58
C ALA A 373 -9.79 2.90 -8.73
N ARG A 374 -9.82 1.67 -8.18
CA ARG A 374 -8.75 0.68 -8.40
C ARG A 374 -8.66 0.25 -9.86
N MET A 375 -9.79 0.03 -10.54
CA MET A 375 -9.80 -0.29 -11.96
C MET A 375 -9.36 0.90 -12.83
N GLU A 376 -9.71 2.13 -12.45
CA GLU A 376 -9.23 3.35 -13.11
C GLU A 376 -7.71 3.51 -12.95
N LEU A 377 -7.19 3.20 -11.76
CA LEU A 377 -5.75 3.12 -11.55
C LEU A 377 -5.13 2.08 -12.48
N ALA A 378 -5.73 0.89 -12.60
CA ALA A 378 -5.25 -0.15 -13.52
C ALA A 378 -5.19 0.36 -14.98
N VAL A 379 -6.25 1.02 -15.46
CA VAL A 379 -6.26 1.65 -16.79
C VAL A 379 -5.13 2.68 -16.91
N SER A 380 -4.99 3.58 -15.92
CA SER A 380 -4.01 4.67 -15.97
C SER A 380 -2.56 4.17 -15.98
N LYS A 381 -2.30 3.01 -15.37
CA LYS A 381 -0.98 2.36 -15.34
C LYS A 381 -0.72 1.52 -16.60
N GLY A 382 -1.75 1.29 -17.42
CA GLY A 382 -1.67 0.52 -18.66
C GLY A 382 -1.87 -0.98 -18.48
N CYS A 383 -2.60 -1.43 -17.45
CA CYS A 383 -2.93 -2.84 -17.32
C CYS A 383 -3.85 -3.29 -18.48
N ASP A 384 -3.66 -4.49 -19.01
CA ASP A 384 -4.53 -5.12 -20.02
C ASP A 384 -5.74 -5.83 -19.38
N GLY A 385 -5.65 -6.13 -18.09
CA GLY A 385 -6.71 -6.74 -17.31
C GLY A 385 -6.46 -6.65 -15.81
N VAL A 386 -7.38 -7.20 -15.04
CA VAL A 386 -7.35 -7.22 -13.57
C VAL A 386 -7.59 -8.61 -13.01
N ASP A 387 -6.98 -8.87 -11.86
CA ASP A 387 -7.13 -10.10 -11.06
C ASP A 387 -7.67 -9.71 -9.67
N PRO A 388 -9.01 -9.59 -9.51
CA PRO A 388 -9.62 -9.20 -8.26
C PRO A 388 -9.71 -10.39 -7.29
N ASP A 389 -8.99 -10.33 -6.18
CA ASP A 389 -8.91 -11.42 -5.19
C ASP A 389 -10.05 -11.41 -4.16
N ASN A 390 -10.18 -12.51 -3.43
CA ASN A 390 -11.11 -12.73 -2.32
C ASN A 390 -12.59 -12.62 -2.73
N VAL A 391 -12.92 -12.98 -3.97
CA VAL A 391 -14.26 -12.88 -4.55
C VAL A 391 -15.14 -14.12 -4.29
N ASP A 392 -14.88 -14.81 -3.18
CA ASP A 392 -15.56 -16.03 -2.70
C ASP A 392 -15.99 -15.93 -1.21
N GLY A 393 -16.10 -14.70 -0.70
CA GLY A 393 -16.39 -14.39 0.70
C GLY A 393 -17.65 -15.06 1.27
N TYR A 394 -18.67 -15.36 0.46
CA TYR A 394 -19.88 -16.07 0.97
C TYR A 394 -19.61 -17.48 1.51
N THR A 395 -18.48 -18.10 1.14
CA THR A 395 -18.04 -19.40 1.67
C THR A 395 -17.17 -19.28 2.92
N ASN A 396 -16.86 -18.04 3.33
CA ASN A 396 -15.92 -17.71 4.39
C ASN A 396 -16.61 -17.05 5.59
N ASN A 397 -15.94 -17.06 6.75
CA ASN A 397 -16.42 -16.38 7.96
C ASN A 397 -16.11 -14.88 7.91
N THR A 398 -16.81 -14.14 7.06
CA THR A 398 -16.56 -12.71 6.81
C THR A 398 -17.01 -11.78 7.93
N GLY A 399 -17.81 -12.28 8.88
CA GLY A 399 -18.50 -11.42 9.86
C GLY A 399 -19.76 -10.76 9.29
N PHE A 400 -20.06 -10.97 8.02
CA PHE A 400 -21.30 -10.58 7.36
C PHE A 400 -22.06 -11.83 6.88
N PRO A 401 -23.40 -11.83 6.89
CA PRO A 401 -24.21 -12.94 6.40
C PRO A 401 -24.29 -12.92 4.87
N LEU A 402 -23.14 -12.96 4.19
CA LEU A 402 -23.07 -12.93 2.73
C LEU A 402 -23.71 -14.19 2.14
N THR A 403 -24.62 -13.99 1.20
CA THR A 403 -25.26 -15.07 0.45
C THR A 403 -24.55 -15.31 -0.88
N ALA A 404 -24.67 -16.52 -1.42
CA ALA A 404 -24.18 -16.84 -2.76
C ALA A 404 -24.72 -15.86 -3.83
N GLN A 405 -25.98 -15.44 -3.72
CA GLN A 405 -26.58 -14.48 -4.66
C GLN A 405 -25.97 -13.08 -4.56
N GLN A 406 -25.58 -12.64 -3.36
CA GLN A 406 -24.86 -11.37 -3.18
C GLN A 406 -23.45 -11.46 -3.78
N GLN A 407 -22.73 -12.57 -3.58
CA GLN A 407 -21.44 -12.80 -4.26
C GLN A 407 -21.60 -12.76 -5.77
N LEU A 408 -22.58 -13.48 -6.31
CA LEU A 408 -22.83 -13.52 -7.75
C LEU A 408 -23.12 -12.13 -8.33
N THR A 409 -23.87 -11.32 -7.59
CA THR A 409 -24.18 -9.94 -7.96
C THR A 409 -22.92 -9.08 -7.97
N TYR A 410 -22.08 -9.20 -6.95
CA TYR A 410 -20.82 -8.48 -6.83
C TYR A 410 -19.81 -8.86 -7.93
N ASN A 411 -19.64 -10.17 -8.17
CA ASN A 411 -18.68 -10.69 -9.15
C ASN A 411 -19.07 -10.28 -10.59
N ARG A 412 -20.38 -10.30 -10.91
CA ARG A 412 -20.87 -9.75 -12.19
C ARG A 412 -20.67 -8.25 -12.31
N TRP A 413 -20.88 -7.52 -11.22
CA TRP A 413 -20.65 -6.08 -11.21
C TRP A 413 -19.16 -5.77 -11.46
N LEU A 414 -18.23 -6.48 -10.82
CA LEU A 414 -16.78 -6.36 -11.08
C LEU A 414 -16.45 -6.60 -12.55
N ALA A 415 -16.99 -7.67 -13.14
CA ALA A 415 -16.77 -7.99 -14.55
C ALA A 415 -17.26 -6.87 -15.49
N GLN A 416 -18.47 -6.38 -15.24
CA GLN A 416 -19.04 -5.26 -16.01
C GLN A 416 -18.19 -3.99 -15.88
N GLN A 417 -17.70 -3.66 -14.68
CA GLN A 417 -16.86 -2.48 -14.45
C GLN A 417 -15.49 -2.58 -15.13
N ALA A 418 -14.88 -3.77 -15.14
CA ALA A 418 -13.63 -4.02 -15.83
C ALA A 418 -13.82 -3.88 -17.35
N HIS A 419 -14.82 -4.56 -17.92
CA HIS A 419 -15.11 -4.49 -19.36
C HIS A 419 -15.48 -3.09 -19.84
N ALA A 420 -16.25 -2.34 -19.05
CA ALA A 420 -16.57 -0.94 -19.37
C ALA A 420 -15.33 -0.04 -19.48
N ARG A 421 -14.23 -0.44 -18.83
CA ARG A 421 -12.92 0.21 -18.84
C ARG A 421 -11.94 -0.40 -19.84
N GLY A 422 -12.37 -1.36 -20.66
CA GLY A 422 -11.51 -2.06 -21.63
C GLY A 422 -10.52 -3.04 -20.99
N LEU A 423 -10.72 -3.37 -19.71
CA LEU A 423 -9.90 -4.33 -18.97
C LEU A 423 -10.51 -5.72 -19.07
N ALA A 424 -9.67 -6.70 -19.34
CA ALA A 424 -10.04 -8.11 -19.18
C ALA A 424 -10.08 -8.49 -17.69
N ILE A 425 -10.80 -9.53 -17.28
CA ILE A 425 -10.94 -9.90 -15.86
C ILE A 425 -10.93 -11.41 -15.59
N GLY A 426 -10.28 -11.79 -14.49
CA GLY A 426 -10.22 -13.16 -13.98
C GLY A 426 -11.20 -13.43 -12.85
N LEU A 427 -11.79 -14.63 -12.83
CA LEU A 427 -12.49 -15.15 -11.64
C LEU A 427 -11.46 -15.86 -10.77
N LYS A 428 -11.22 -15.34 -9.57
CA LYS A 428 -10.28 -15.91 -8.60
C LYS A 428 -11.00 -16.87 -7.66
N ASN A 429 -10.60 -18.14 -7.66
CA ASN A 429 -11.20 -19.22 -6.89
C ASN A 429 -12.72 -19.39 -7.16
N ASP A 430 -13.63 -18.89 -6.30
CA ASP A 430 -15.11 -18.93 -6.40
C ASP A 430 -15.71 -20.10 -7.24
N LEU A 431 -15.27 -21.34 -6.91
CA LEU A 431 -15.42 -22.50 -7.79
C LEU A 431 -16.89 -22.91 -7.94
N ASP A 432 -17.64 -22.79 -6.86
CA ASP A 432 -19.05 -23.13 -6.75
C ASP A 432 -19.96 -22.30 -7.69
N GLN A 433 -19.53 -21.10 -8.09
CA GLN A 433 -20.32 -20.20 -8.93
C GLN A 433 -19.88 -20.16 -10.40
N ILE A 434 -18.87 -20.95 -10.79
CA ILE A 434 -18.33 -20.98 -12.15
C ILE A 434 -19.42 -21.18 -13.20
N GLY A 435 -20.37 -22.10 -12.96
CA GLY A 435 -21.47 -22.36 -13.90
C GLY A 435 -22.34 -21.12 -14.20
N GLN A 436 -22.39 -20.16 -13.28
CA GLN A 436 -23.16 -18.92 -13.41
C GLN A 436 -22.32 -17.73 -13.87
N LEU A 437 -21.00 -17.78 -13.69
CA LEU A 437 -20.05 -16.68 -13.92
C LEU A 437 -19.15 -16.88 -15.14
N VAL A 438 -19.04 -18.09 -15.71
CA VAL A 438 -18.13 -18.39 -16.82
C VAL A 438 -18.33 -17.48 -18.03
N ASN A 439 -19.54 -16.95 -18.26
CA ASN A 439 -19.81 -16.05 -19.37
C ASN A 439 -19.43 -14.59 -19.08
N ASP A 440 -19.31 -14.22 -17.80
CA ASP A 440 -19.00 -12.86 -17.34
C ASP A 440 -17.48 -12.61 -17.28
N PHE A 441 -16.66 -13.64 -17.02
CA PHE A 441 -15.20 -13.52 -16.85
C PHE A 441 -14.41 -13.99 -18.07
N ASP A 442 -13.17 -13.50 -18.25
CA ASP A 442 -12.33 -13.82 -19.42
C ASP A 442 -11.37 -15.00 -19.17
N TRP A 443 -11.07 -15.32 -17.91
CA TRP A 443 -10.33 -16.50 -17.47
C TRP A 443 -10.69 -16.86 -16.02
N ALA A 444 -10.21 -18.01 -15.56
CA ALA A 444 -10.15 -18.34 -14.13
C ALA A 444 -8.71 -18.33 -13.64
N LEU A 445 -8.51 -17.86 -12.42
CA LEU A 445 -7.28 -18.07 -11.65
C LEU A 445 -7.63 -18.87 -10.41
N ASN A 446 -7.05 -20.06 -10.23
CA ASN A 446 -7.31 -20.90 -9.07
C ASN A 446 -6.02 -21.23 -8.34
N GLU A 447 -6.13 -21.30 -7.01
CA GLU A 447 -5.09 -21.80 -6.13
C GLU A 447 -5.49 -23.17 -5.58
N GLN A 448 -4.56 -24.11 -5.67
CA GLN A 448 -4.55 -25.37 -4.91
C GLN A 448 -5.65 -26.39 -5.25
N CYS A 449 -6.31 -26.32 -6.41
CA CYS A 449 -7.37 -27.28 -6.71
C CYS A 449 -6.92 -28.74 -6.75
N PHE A 450 -5.63 -29.04 -7.01
CA PHE A 450 -5.14 -30.43 -6.93
C PHE A 450 -4.95 -30.85 -5.49
N GLN A 451 -4.48 -29.94 -4.64
CA GLN A 451 -4.38 -30.19 -3.19
C GLN A 451 -5.76 -30.47 -2.58
N TYR A 452 -6.81 -29.78 -3.04
CA TYR A 452 -8.18 -29.92 -2.52
C TYR A 452 -9.10 -30.81 -3.37
N ASN A 453 -8.58 -31.39 -4.45
CA ASN A 453 -9.31 -32.28 -5.36
C ASN A 453 -10.61 -31.67 -5.92
N GLU A 454 -10.50 -30.44 -6.43
CA GLU A 454 -11.64 -29.61 -6.89
C GLU A 454 -11.46 -29.07 -8.32
N CYS A 455 -10.37 -29.45 -9.01
CA CYS A 455 -10.01 -28.89 -10.31
C CYS A 455 -11.04 -29.11 -11.44
N GLU A 456 -11.85 -30.17 -11.35
CA GLU A 456 -12.84 -30.49 -12.38
C GLU A 456 -13.89 -29.36 -12.54
N THR A 457 -14.16 -28.61 -11.47
CA THR A 457 -15.07 -27.46 -11.48
C THR A 457 -14.64 -26.33 -12.41
N LEU A 458 -13.35 -26.26 -12.77
CA LEU A 458 -12.77 -25.24 -13.66
C LEU A 458 -12.92 -25.57 -15.15
N LEU A 459 -13.30 -26.81 -15.51
CA LEU A 459 -13.46 -27.24 -16.91
C LEU A 459 -14.39 -26.35 -17.76
N PRO A 460 -15.47 -25.74 -17.23
CA PRO A 460 -16.32 -24.86 -18.02
C PRO A 460 -15.56 -23.69 -18.67
N PHE A 461 -14.50 -23.16 -18.05
CA PHE A 461 -13.70 -22.08 -18.66
C PHE A 461 -12.98 -22.55 -19.93
N VAL A 462 -12.24 -23.66 -19.87
CA VAL A 462 -11.56 -24.20 -21.06
C VAL A 462 -12.54 -24.69 -22.13
N GLN A 463 -13.70 -25.23 -21.74
CA GLN A 463 -14.78 -25.59 -22.67
C GLN A 463 -15.35 -24.36 -23.39
N ALA A 464 -15.40 -23.21 -22.71
CA ALA A 464 -15.75 -21.92 -23.29
C ALA A 464 -14.60 -21.25 -24.06
N GLY A 465 -13.45 -21.92 -24.21
CA GLY A 465 -12.27 -21.39 -24.89
C GLY A 465 -11.50 -20.33 -24.08
N LYS A 466 -11.67 -20.31 -22.76
CA LYS A 466 -11.03 -19.37 -21.82
C LYS A 466 -9.97 -20.09 -20.98
N PRO A 467 -8.81 -19.48 -20.71
CA PRO A 467 -7.76 -20.14 -19.95
C PRO A 467 -8.14 -20.33 -18.48
N VAL A 468 -7.51 -21.33 -17.88
CA VAL A 468 -7.48 -21.55 -16.44
C VAL A 468 -6.02 -21.45 -16.01
N PHE A 469 -5.70 -20.39 -15.29
CA PHE A 469 -4.39 -20.17 -14.68
C PHE A 469 -4.40 -20.79 -13.28
N GLY A 470 -3.59 -21.83 -13.06
CA GLY A 470 -3.59 -22.55 -11.79
C GLY A 470 -2.29 -22.38 -10.99
N ILE A 471 -2.37 -22.33 -9.67
CA ILE A 471 -1.21 -22.28 -8.78
C ILE A 471 -1.25 -23.43 -7.79
N GLU A 472 -0.17 -24.20 -7.71
CA GLU A 472 0.08 -25.13 -6.59
C GLU A 472 1.25 -24.63 -5.74
N TYR A 473 1.06 -24.55 -4.43
CA TYR A 473 2.11 -24.16 -3.48
C TYR A 473 2.86 -25.35 -2.90
N SER A 474 2.30 -26.55 -3.06
CA SER A 474 2.86 -27.80 -2.55
C SER A 474 2.67 -28.92 -3.58
N GLY A 475 2.90 -30.18 -3.20
CA GLY A 475 2.74 -31.32 -4.10
C GLY A 475 3.90 -31.53 -5.08
N ASN A 476 3.81 -32.60 -5.88
CA ASN A 476 4.83 -32.99 -6.87
C ASN A 476 4.37 -32.61 -8.28
N GLU A 477 5.11 -31.73 -8.94
CA GLU A 477 4.83 -31.24 -10.30
C GLU A 477 4.75 -32.37 -11.33
N ASN A 478 5.50 -33.47 -11.15
CA ASN A 478 5.43 -34.62 -12.04
C ASN A 478 4.10 -35.38 -11.93
N VAL A 479 3.30 -35.10 -10.90
CA VAL A 479 1.99 -35.72 -10.67
C VAL A 479 0.88 -34.82 -11.17
N PHE A 480 0.83 -33.56 -10.75
CA PHE A 480 -0.28 -32.68 -11.11
C PHE A 480 -0.14 -32.06 -12.51
N CYS A 481 1.09 -31.80 -13.00
CA CYS A 481 1.26 -31.16 -14.31
C CYS A 481 0.73 -31.99 -15.50
N PRO A 482 0.94 -33.32 -15.59
CA PRO A 482 0.33 -34.12 -16.66
C PRO A 482 -1.19 -34.01 -16.69
N GLN A 483 -1.84 -34.00 -15.52
CA GLN A 483 -3.29 -33.89 -15.40
C GLN A 483 -3.78 -32.47 -15.75
N ALA A 484 -3.12 -31.43 -15.23
CA ALA A 484 -3.41 -30.04 -15.57
C ALA A 484 -3.34 -29.80 -17.09
N ASN A 485 -2.26 -30.29 -17.72
CA ASN A 485 -2.07 -30.21 -19.16
C ASN A 485 -3.13 -31.00 -19.93
N GLY A 486 -3.52 -32.18 -19.43
CA GLY A 486 -4.59 -33.00 -20.00
C GLY A 486 -5.97 -32.32 -19.99
N TRP A 487 -6.23 -31.46 -19.00
CA TRP A 487 -7.43 -30.62 -18.92
C TRP A 487 -7.29 -29.27 -19.63
N ASN A 488 -6.19 -29.06 -20.33
CA ASN A 488 -5.84 -27.80 -20.97
C ASN A 488 -5.74 -26.61 -20.00
N PHE A 489 -5.38 -26.85 -18.75
CA PHE A 489 -5.07 -25.80 -17.78
C PHE A 489 -3.60 -25.37 -17.87
N ASP A 490 -3.32 -24.13 -17.50
CA ASP A 490 -1.99 -23.51 -17.52
C ASP A 490 -1.51 -23.35 -16.08
N PHE A 491 -0.91 -24.40 -15.51
CA PHE A 491 -0.50 -24.41 -14.08
C PHE A 491 0.95 -23.98 -13.85
N LEU A 492 1.15 -23.30 -12.72
CA LEU A 492 2.45 -23.02 -12.12
C LEU A 492 2.55 -23.71 -10.75
N LYS A 493 3.73 -24.22 -10.42
CA LYS A 493 4.14 -24.38 -9.03
C LYS A 493 4.78 -23.09 -8.56
N LYS A 494 4.31 -22.56 -7.43
CA LYS A 494 4.82 -21.33 -6.81
C LYS A 494 5.22 -21.59 -5.37
N ARG A 495 6.02 -20.68 -4.80
CA ARG A 495 6.13 -20.54 -3.36
C ARG A 495 5.01 -19.62 -2.90
N LEU A 496 4.54 -19.80 -1.66
CA LEU A 496 3.46 -19.00 -1.10
C LEU A 496 3.80 -17.50 -1.01
N ASP A 497 5.08 -17.16 -0.96
CA ASP A 497 5.57 -15.77 -1.00
C ASP A 497 5.27 -15.04 -2.33
N LEU A 498 4.84 -15.77 -3.38
CA LEU A 498 4.59 -15.25 -4.72
C LEU A 498 5.69 -14.33 -5.25
N MET A 499 6.95 -14.62 -4.90
CA MET A 499 8.13 -14.00 -5.50
C MET A 499 8.43 -14.63 -6.86
N ALA A 500 9.56 -14.28 -7.47
CA ALA A 500 9.91 -14.65 -8.85
C ALA A 500 9.90 -16.16 -9.13
N TRP A 501 10.26 -17.01 -8.16
CA TRP A 501 10.40 -18.46 -8.37
C TRP A 501 9.12 -19.07 -8.94
N ARG A 502 9.25 -19.88 -9.98
CA ARG A 502 8.15 -20.64 -10.59
C ARG A 502 8.66 -21.94 -11.21
N TYR A 503 7.80 -22.94 -11.28
CA TYR A 503 7.91 -24.07 -12.19
C TYR A 503 6.65 -24.10 -13.05
N ALA A 504 6.78 -24.06 -14.37
CA ALA A 504 5.63 -24.10 -15.27
C ALA A 504 5.35 -25.54 -15.72
N CYS A 505 4.08 -25.96 -15.65
CA CYS A 505 3.67 -27.28 -16.16
C CYS A 505 3.78 -27.39 -17.69
N ARG A 506 3.72 -26.24 -18.38
CA ARG A 506 3.98 -26.13 -19.81
C ARG A 506 5.34 -25.46 -20.04
N PRO A 507 6.16 -26.00 -20.96
CA PRO A 507 7.46 -25.44 -21.28
C PRO A 507 7.37 -24.05 -21.91
#